data_AF-A0A2J0LVG1-F1
#
_entry.id   AF-A0A2J0LVG1-F1
#
_cell.length_a   1.000
_cell.length_b   1.000
_cell.length_c   1.000
_cell.angle_alpha   90.00
_cell.angle_beta   90.00
_cell.angle_gamma   90.00
#
_symmetry.space_group_name_H-M   'P 1'
#
loop_
_entity.id
_entity.type
_entity.pdbx_description
1 polymer ?
#
loop_
_entity_poly.entity_id
_entity_poly.type
_entity_poly.pdbx_seq_one_letter_code
_entity_poly.pdbx_strand_id
1 'polypeptide(L)'
;MKVKKYSLRERKHVRTKIAIMNGFIKRLEKTRFDDISICQICKSVEVSEGTFFNYFPEKIDIINYYMHLVILKVVWKAQKETPQGEYLVLINTVFSKLAEELNNVNIIYQLIAILTIQQERPKKITITDLEKQLAFPGYPGIENIPSIFIDDFLKECLKGALKNKEL
;
A
#
# COMPACT_ATOMS: atom_id res chain seq x y z
N MET A 1 12.60 12.70 19.01
CA MET A 1 12.85 12.23 17.62
C MET A 1 13.28 13.43 16.79
N LYS A 2 14.42 13.37 16.08
CA LYS A 2 14.80 14.43 15.13
C LYS A 2 13.80 14.41 13.97
N VAL A 3 13.04 15.48 13.79
CA VAL A 3 12.16 15.64 12.63
C VAL A 3 13.05 15.70 11.39
N LYS A 4 13.07 14.63 10.59
CA LYS A 4 13.83 14.59 9.34
C LYS A 4 13.25 15.65 8.40
N LYS A 5 14.03 16.67 8.08
CA LYS A 5 13.59 17.81 7.26
C LYS A 5 13.75 17.47 5.78
N TYR A 6 12.64 17.19 5.12
CA TYR A 6 12.61 16.92 3.68
C TYR A 6 12.57 18.22 2.87
N SER A 7 13.28 18.24 1.75
CA SER A 7 13.28 19.34 0.78
C SER A 7 11.91 19.53 0.14
N LEU A 8 11.68 20.70 -0.48
CA LEU A 8 10.48 20.94 -1.28
C LEU A 8 10.41 19.98 -2.49
N ARG A 9 11.56 19.64 -3.07
CA ARG A 9 11.67 18.73 -4.20
C ARG A 9 11.23 17.31 -3.84
N GLU A 10 11.72 16.76 -2.72
CA GLU A 10 11.32 15.42 -2.24
C GLU A 10 9.83 15.35 -1.94
N ARG A 11 9.29 16.38 -1.27
CA ARG A 11 7.84 16.45 -0.98
C ARG A 11 7.00 16.53 -2.26
N LYS A 12 7.43 17.33 -3.25
CA LYS A 12 6.74 17.42 -4.54
C LYS A 12 6.77 16.08 -5.28
N HIS A 13 7.92 15.41 -5.30
CA HIS A 13 8.08 14.09 -5.90
C HIS A 13 7.10 13.07 -5.30
N VAL A 14 7.07 12.94 -3.97
CA VAL A 14 6.15 12.00 -3.29
C VAL A 14 4.68 12.35 -3.54
N ARG A 15 4.31 13.65 -3.49
CA ARG A 15 2.93 14.08 -3.78
C ARG A 15 2.50 13.72 -5.19
N THR A 16 3.38 13.91 -6.19
CA THR A 16 3.10 13.52 -7.57
C THR A 16 2.93 12.01 -7.69
N LYS A 17 3.81 11.21 -7.06
CA LYS A 17 3.69 9.73 -7.05
C LYS A 17 2.35 9.27 -6.47
N ILE A 18 1.95 9.81 -5.32
CA ILE A 18 0.66 9.52 -4.68
C ILE A 18 -0.52 9.98 -5.55
N ALA A 19 -0.42 11.16 -6.19
CA ALA A 19 -1.47 11.68 -7.07
C ALA A 19 -1.69 10.76 -8.29
N ILE A 20 -0.61 10.30 -8.94
CA ILE A 20 -0.67 9.32 -10.04
C ILE A 20 -1.38 8.05 -9.58
N MET A 21 -0.96 7.49 -8.44
CA MET A 21 -1.57 6.28 -7.87
C MET A 21 -3.07 6.49 -7.59
N ASN A 22 -3.44 7.57 -6.91
CA ASN A 22 -4.83 7.88 -6.59
C ASN A 22 -5.69 8.02 -7.87
N GLY A 23 -5.17 8.71 -8.89
CA GLY A 23 -5.84 8.84 -10.17
C GLY A 23 -6.05 7.48 -10.86
N PHE A 24 -5.05 6.60 -10.78
CA PHE A 24 -5.14 5.25 -11.32
C PHE A 24 -6.18 4.40 -10.59
N ILE A 25 -6.09 4.32 -9.26
CA ILE A 25 -7.00 3.53 -8.42
C ILE A 25 -8.44 4.02 -8.57
N LYS A 26 -8.65 5.34 -8.70
CA LYS A 26 -9.98 5.90 -8.94
C LYS A 26 -10.63 5.39 -10.21
N ARG A 27 -9.86 5.13 -11.27
CA ARG A 27 -10.37 4.50 -12.50
C ARG A 27 -10.54 2.99 -12.33
N LEU A 28 -9.62 2.35 -11.61
CA LEU A 28 -9.69 0.93 -11.28
C LEU A 28 -10.94 0.56 -10.45
N GLU A 29 -11.61 1.52 -9.80
CA GLU A 29 -12.91 1.28 -9.17
C GLU A 29 -14.00 0.84 -10.15
N LYS A 30 -13.88 1.16 -11.45
CA LYS A 30 -14.94 0.95 -12.46
C LYS A 30 -14.46 0.38 -13.80
N THR A 31 -13.15 0.27 -13.99
CA THR A 31 -12.53 -0.10 -15.27
C THR A 31 -11.56 -1.25 -15.04
N ARG A 32 -11.39 -2.11 -16.05
CA ARG A 32 -10.41 -3.20 -15.99
C ARG A 32 -8.99 -2.62 -15.98
N PHE A 33 -8.05 -3.32 -15.35
CA PHE A 33 -6.66 -2.88 -15.30
C PHE A 33 -6.12 -2.55 -16.69
N ASP A 34 -6.28 -3.45 -17.66
CA ASP A 34 -5.74 -3.30 -19.03
C ASP A 34 -6.31 -2.06 -19.76
N ASP A 35 -7.59 -1.75 -19.53
CA ASP A 35 -8.30 -0.66 -20.22
C ASP A 35 -7.94 0.74 -19.68
N ILE A 36 -7.26 0.83 -18.53
CA ILE A 36 -6.86 2.13 -17.97
C ILE A 36 -5.70 2.73 -18.78
N SER A 37 -5.94 3.87 -19.43
CA SER A 37 -4.92 4.60 -20.18
C SER A 37 -3.99 5.40 -19.26
N ILE A 38 -2.67 5.14 -19.34
CA ILE A 38 -1.63 5.93 -18.66
C ILE A 38 -1.71 7.40 -19.12
N CYS A 39 -1.88 7.65 -20.41
CA CYS A 39 -2.03 9.00 -20.97
C CYS A 39 -3.16 9.78 -20.27
N GLN A 40 -4.31 9.15 -20.03
CA GLN A 40 -5.43 9.79 -19.34
C GLN A 40 -5.15 10.05 -17.85
N ILE A 41 -4.37 9.18 -17.19
CA ILE A 41 -3.90 9.42 -15.82
C ILE A 41 -2.97 10.62 -15.78
N CYS A 42 -1.96 10.64 -16.64
CA CYS A 42 -0.98 11.71 -16.77
C CYS A 42 -1.65 13.07 -16.98
N LYS A 43 -2.64 13.14 -17.89
CA LYS A 43 -3.45 14.35 -18.12
C LYS A 43 -4.20 14.79 -16.86
N SER A 44 -4.79 13.86 -16.11
CA SER A 44 -5.58 14.18 -14.91
C SER A 44 -4.74 14.70 -13.73
N VAL A 45 -3.43 14.44 -13.72
CA VAL A 45 -2.51 14.87 -12.66
C VAL A 45 -1.45 15.85 -13.16
N GLU A 46 -1.64 16.38 -14.37
CA GLU A 46 -0.79 17.39 -15.02
C GLU A 46 0.70 17.00 -15.10
N VAL A 47 0.98 15.75 -15.52
CA VAL A 47 2.33 15.25 -15.78
C VAL A 47 2.46 14.70 -17.19
N SER A 48 3.69 14.68 -17.73
CA SER A 48 3.96 13.97 -18.98
C SER A 48 4.07 12.45 -18.75
N GLU A 49 3.90 11.65 -19.81
CA GLU A 49 4.12 10.20 -19.74
C GLU A 49 5.56 9.84 -19.38
N GLY A 50 6.56 10.57 -19.91
CA GLY A 50 7.95 10.40 -19.47
C GLY A 50 8.14 10.69 -17.98
N THR A 51 7.41 11.68 -17.43
CA THR A 51 7.41 11.94 -15.99
C THR A 51 6.77 10.78 -15.22
N PHE A 52 5.68 10.20 -15.73
CA PHE A 52 5.04 9.03 -15.12
C PHE A 52 6.01 7.85 -15.00
N PHE A 53 6.75 7.52 -16.06
CA PHE A 53 7.70 6.40 -16.04
C PHE A 53 8.88 6.60 -15.09
N ASN A 54 9.19 7.85 -14.71
CA ASN A 54 10.15 8.14 -13.63
C ASN A 54 9.64 7.72 -12.23
N TYR A 55 8.32 7.57 -12.06
CA TYR A 55 7.70 7.13 -10.80
C TYR A 55 7.32 5.65 -10.82
N PHE A 56 6.78 5.19 -11.94
CA PHE A 56 6.28 3.83 -12.13
C PHE A 56 6.78 3.31 -13.48
N PRO A 57 7.90 2.55 -13.50
CA PRO A 57 8.46 1.99 -14.73
C PRO A 57 7.44 1.16 -15.51
N GLU A 58 6.60 0.41 -14.80
CA GLU A 58 5.52 -0.37 -15.38
C GLU A 58 4.17 0.02 -14.77
N LYS A 59 3.08 -0.12 -15.54
CA LYS A 59 1.71 0.15 -15.06
C LYS A 59 1.37 -0.65 -13.80
N ILE A 60 1.89 -1.87 -13.70
CA ILE A 60 1.69 -2.77 -12.58
C ILE A 60 2.37 -2.29 -11.29
N ASP A 61 3.42 -1.48 -11.38
CA ASP A 61 4.11 -0.93 -10.21
C ASP A 61 3.20 0.01 -9.40
N ILE A 62 2.18 0.59 -10.02
CA ILE A 62 1.16 1.38 -9.33
C ILE A 62 0.35 0.49 -8.37
N ILE A 63 -0.02 -0.71 -8.81
CA ILE A 63 -0.79 -1.67 -8.01
C ILE A 63 0.05 -2.18 -6.86
N ASN A 64 1.32 -2.52 -7.11
CA ASN A 64 2.24 -2.93 -6.07
C ASN A 64 2.38 -1.83 -5.00
N TYR A 65 2.58 -0.58 -5.44
CA TYR A 65 2.67 0.57 -4.53
C TYR A 65 1.37 0.78 -3.72
N TYR A 66 0.21 0.73 -4.37
CA TYR A 66 -1.09 0.82 -3.72
C TYR A 66 -1.28 -0.28 -2.66
N MET A 67 -0.99 -1.54 -3.01
CA MET A 67 -1.14 -2.66 -2.09
C MET A 67 -0.22 -2.54 -0.88
N HIS A 68 1.03 -2.09 -1.07
CA HIS A 68 1.93 -1.80 0.05
C HIS A 68 1.36 -0.73 0.99
N LEU A 69 0.76 0.34 0.45
CA LEU A 69 0.12 1.37 1.26
C LEU A 69 -1.14 0.85 1.99
N VAL A 70 -1.96 0.03 1.34
CA VAL A 70 -3.11 -0.63 1.98
C VAL A 70 -2.67 -1.49 3.15
N ILE A 71 -1.69 -2.39 2.95
CA ILE A 71 -1.18 -3.25 4.01
C ILE A 71 -0.57 -2.43 5.15
N LEU A 72 0.19 -1.38 4.85
CA LEU A 72 0.74 -0.48 5.87
C LEU A 72 -0.36 0.12 6.76
N LYS A 73 -1.42 0.64 6.15
CA LYS A 73 -2.56 1.25 6.84
C LYS A 73 -3.32 0.21 7.68
N VAL A 74 -3.57 -0.97 7.10
CA VAL A 74 -4.25 -2.10 7.77
C VAL A 74 -3.48 -2.55 9.00
N VAL A 75 -2.17 -2.79 8.87
CA VAL A 75 -1.31 -3.20 9.99
C VAL A 75 -1.27 -2.12 11.07
N TRP A 76 -1.14 -0.84 10.69
CA TRP A 76 -1.17 0.26 11.65
C TRP A 76 -2.48 0.27 12.45
N LYS A 77 -3.63 0.16 11.78
CA LYS A 77 -4.94 0.12 12.43
C LYS A 77 -5.06 -1.07 13.37
N ALA A 78 -4.68 -2.26 12.90
CA ALA A 78 -4.77 -3.48 13.68
C ALA A 78 -3.89 -3.45 14.94
N GLN A 79 -2.66 -2.92 14.84
CA GLN A 79 -1.77 -2.75 16.00
C GLN A 79 -2.26 -1.71 17.01
N LYS A 80 -3.10 -0.75 16.60
CA LYS A 80 -3.71 0.22 17.52
C LYS A 80 -4.90 -0.33 18.28
N GLU A 81 -5.64 -1.26 17.67
CA GLU A 81 -6.84 -1.87 18.26
C GLU A 81 -6.54 -3.17 19.02
N THR A 82 -5.36 -3.77 18.81
CA THR A 82 -4.99 -5.03 19.44
C THR A 82 -3.96 -4.82 20.55
N PRO A 83 -4.17 -5.37 21.77
CA PRO A 83 -3.16 -5.38 22.81
C PRO A 83 -1.85 -6.04 22.36
N GLN A 84 -0.73 -5.55 22.88
CA GLN A 84 0.57 -6.15 22.58
C GLN A 84 0.62 -7.59 23.11
N GLY A 85 1.09 -8.51 22.25
CA GLY A 85 1.24 -9.91 22.60
C GLY A 85 0.00 -10.78 22.36
N GLU A 86 -1.09 -10.24 21.83
CA GLU A 86 -2.25 -11.04 21.37
C GLU A 86 -2.18 -11.25 19.85
N TYR A 87 -1.39 -12.24 19.41
CA TYR A 87 -1.02 -12.38 18.01
C TYR A 87 -2.14 -12.93 17.12
N LEU A 88 -2.95 -13.88 17.60
CA LEU A 88 -4.11 -14.39 16.88
C LEU A 88 -5.21 -13.33 16.73
N VAL A 89 -5.42 -12.52 17.79
CA VAL A 89 -6.33 -11.37 17.73
C VAL A 89 -5.81 -10.38 16.68
N LEU A 90 -4.51 -10.10 16.66
CA LEU A 90 -3.90 -9.19 15.68
C LEU A 90 -4.10 -9.69 14.24
N ILE A 91 -3.91 -10.99 14.00
CA ILE A 91 -4.16 -11.62 12.69
C ILE A 91 -5.62 -11.41 12.27
N ASN A 92 -6.57 -11.73 13.15
CA ASN A 92 -8.00 -11.55 12.85
C ASN A 92 -8.35 -10.07 12.60
N THR A 93 -7.83 -9.16 13.41
CA THR A 93 -8.04 -7.72 13.23
C THR A 93 -7.48 -7.24 11.90
N VAL A 94 -6.31 -7.73 11.47
CA VAL A 94 -5.74 -7.41 10.15
C VAL A 94 -6.68 -7.83 9.02
N PHE A 95 -7.25 -9.04 9.06
CA PHE A 95 -8.21 -9.48 8.04
C PHE A 95 -9.48 -8.62 8.04
N SER A 96 -10.03 -8.30 9.20
CA SER A 96 -11.20 -7.41 9.34
C SER A 96 -10.92 -6.03 8.75
N LYS A 97 -9.77 -5.42 9.09
CA LYS A 97 -9.37 -4.10 8.54
C LYS A 97 -9.07 -4.16 7.05
N LEU A 98 -8.52 -5.26 6.55
CA LEU A 98 -8.29 -5.44 5.12
C LEU A 98 -9.62 -5.48 4.36
N ALA A 99 -10.64 -6.15 4.88
CA ALA A 99 -11.97 -6.19 4.29
C ALA A 99 -12.65 -4.81 4.29
N GLU A 100 -12.46 -4.01 5.34
CA GLU A 100 -12.94 -2.61 5.39
C GLU A 100 -12.24 -1.72 4.34
N GLU A 101 -10.92 -1.88 4.15
CA GLU A 101 -10.12 -1.07 3.23
C GLU A 101 -10.34 -1.46 1.76
N LEU A 102 -10.45 -2.76 1.46
CA LEU A 102 -10.72 -3.29 0.12
C LEU A 102 -12.21 -3.55 -0.07
N ASN A 103 -13.04 -2.52 0.10
CA ASN A 103 -14.50 -2.66 0.00
C ASN A 103 -15.07 -2.50 -1.43
N ASN A 104 -14.22 -2.18 -2.42
CA ASN A 104 -14.64 -2.11 -3.82
C ASN A 104 -14.43 -3.44 -4.53
N VAL A 105 -15.54 -4.07 -4.93
CA VAL A 105 -15.55 -5.40 -5.57
C VAL A 105 -14.75 -5.43 -6.87
N ASN A 106 -14.78 -4.35 -7.68
CA ASN A 106 -14.01 -4.32 -8.92
C ASN A 106 -12.51 -4.28 -8.63
N ILE A 107 -12.07 -3.47 -7.64
CA ILE A 107 -10.66 -3.46 -7.22
C ILE A 107 -10.22 -4.87 -6.82
N ILE A 108 -10.99 -5.56 -5.96
CA ILE A 108 -10.67 -6.93 -5.54
C ILE A 108 -10.53 -7.86 -6.75
N TYR A 109 -11.49 -7.84 -7.66
CA TYR A 109 -11.47 -8.69 -8.85
C TYR A 109 -10.25 -8.39 -9.74
N GLN A 110 -9.94 -7.11 -9.97
CA GLN A 110 -8.76 -6.71 -10.75
C GLN A 110 -7.47 -7.14 -10.07
N LEU A 111 -7.34 -7.02 -8.75
CA LEU A 111 -6.17 -7.48 -8.00
C LEU A 111 -5.96 -8.98 -8.15
N ILE A 112 -7.01 -9.79 -8.04
CA ILE A 112 -6.93 -11.24 -8.25
C ILE A 112 -6.48 -11.55 -9.68
N ALA A 113 -7.12 -10.94 -10.68
CA ALA A 113 -6.79 -11.15 -12.09
C ALA A 113 -5.31 -10.82 -12.37
N ILE A 114 -4.85 -9.68 -11.86
CA ILE A 114 -3.45 -9.24 -11.98
C ILE A 114 -2.50 -10.28 -11.38
N LEU A 115 -2.76 -10.74 -10.15
CA LEU A 115 -1.89 -11.72 -9.47
C LEU A 115 -1.85 -13.05 -10.22
N THR A 116 -2.95 -13.48 -10.83
CA THR A 116 -2.98 -14.70 -11.66
C THR A 116 -2.18 -14.56 -12.95
N ILE A 117 -2.15 -13.36 -13.54
CA ILE A 117 -1.40 -13.08 -14.78
C ILE A 117 0.09 -12.96 -14.50
N GLN A 118 0.48 -12.31 -13.41
CA GLN A 118 1.89 -12.07 -13.11
C GLN A 118 2.69 -13.36 -12.95
N GLN A 119 2.07 -14.43 -12.40
CA GLN A 119 2.72 -15.73 -12.13
C GLN A 119 4.01 -15.67 -11.30
N GLU A 120 4.37 -14.49 -10.79
CA GLU A 120 5.56 -14.19 -10.00
C GLU A 120 5.15 -13.42 -8.75
N ARG A 121 5.99 -13.49 -7.70
CA ARG A 121 5.76 -12.68 -6.50
C ARG A 121 5.86 -11.20 -6.85
N PRO A 122 4.98 -10.33 -6.29
CA PRO A 122 5.11 -8.89 -6.42
C PRO A 122 6.52 -8.41 -6.04
N LYS A 123 7.05 -7.43 -6.78
CA LYS A 123 8.38 -6.87 -6.52
C LYS A 123 8.42 -6.25 -5.13
N LYS A 124 9.54 -6.44 -4.41
CA LYS A 124 9.77 -5.74 -3.15
C LYS A 124 9.84 -4.24 -3.46
N ILE A 125 8.94 -3.45 -2.88
CA ILE A 125 9.02 -1.98 -2.96
C ILE A 125 9.33 -1.43 -1.58
N THR A 126 10.34 -0.55 -1.53
CA THR A 126 10.62 0.23 -0.33
C THR A 126 9.78 1.50 -0.34
N ILE A 127 8.86 1.61 0.62
CA ILE A 127 8.11 2.84 0.88
C ILE A 127 8.88 3.66 1.92
N THR A 128 9.31 4.86 1.55
CA THR A 128 10.07 5.77 2.42
C THR A 128 9.19 6.37 3.51
N ASP A 129 9.79 6.80 4.63
CA ASP A 129 9.04 7.45 5.73
C ASP A 129 8.25 8.67 5.25
N LEU A 130 8.81 9.46 4.32
CA LEU A 130 8.11 10.59 3.72
C LEU A 130 6.86 10.15 2.94
N GLU A 131 6.96 9.06 2.17
CA GLU A 131 5.80 8.48 1.47
C GLU A 131 4.73 8.03 2.45
N LYS A 132 5.10 7.33 3.53
CA LYS A 132 4.15 6.90 4.56
C LYS A 132 3.46 8.09 5.22
N GLN A 133 4.22 9.11 5.61
CA GLN A 133 3.69 10.32 6.25
C GLN A 133 2.77 11.13 5.33
N LEU A 134 3.13 11.27 4.05
CA LEU A 134 2.33 12.04 3.09
C LEU A 134 1.11 11.27 2.57
N ALA A 135 1.18 9.93 2.48
CA ALA A 135 0.04 9.10 2.14
C ALA A 135 -0.99 9.04 3.28
N PHE A 136 -0.52 9.15 4.53
CA PHE A 136 -1.35 8.95 5.72
C PHE A 136 -1.14 10.03 6.80
N PRO A 137 -1.45 11.31 6.52
CA PRO A 137 -1.21 12.41 7.45
C PRO A 137 -1.98 12.29 8.78
N GLY A 138 -3.08 11.52 8.82
CA GLY A 138 -3.87 11.24 10.02
C GLY A 138 -3.43 10.02 10.84
N TYR A 139 -2.31 9.39 10.51
CA TYR A 139 -1.87 8.12 11.08
C TYR A 139 -0.52 8.30 11.80
N PRO A 140 -0.51 8.84 13.04
CA PRO A 140 0.74 9.13 13.73
C PRO A 140 1.57 7.86 13.99
N GLY A 141 2.87 7.93 13.68
CA GLY A 141 3.81 6.84 13.88
C GLY A 141 3.77 5.76 12.80
N ILE A 142 3.03 5.98 11.71
CA ILE A 142 2.96 5.04 10.58
C ILE A 142 4.30 4.82 9.88
N GLU A 143 5.23 5.78 9.98
CA GLU A 143 6.61 5.63 9.52
C GLU A 143 7.33 4.45 10.18
N ASN A 144 6.97 4.11 11.41
CA ASN A 144 7.57 3.02 12.18
C ASN A 144 7.05 1.64 11.78
N ILE A 145 5.96 1.57 11.02
CA ILE A 145 5.44 0.29 10.52
C ILE A 145 6.39 -0.20 9.42
N PRO A 146 6.96 -1.41 9.55
CA PRO A 146 7.91 -1.90 8.56
C PRO A 146 7.21 -2.12 7.20
N SER A 147 7.90 -1.76 6.12
CA SER A 147 7.44 -2.00 4.74
C SER A 147 7.71 -3.46 4.35
N ILE A 148 7.02 -4.40 5.00
CA ILE A 148 7.11 -5.84 4.72
C ILE A 148 5.87 -6.31 3.96
N PHE A 149 5.97 -7.48 3.32
CA PHE A 149 4.81 -8.12 2.76
C PHE A 149 3.92 -8.71 3.86
N ILE A 150 2.65 -8.91 3.51
CA ILE A 150 1.66 -9.44 4.45
C ILE A 150 1.99 -10.88 4.87
N ASP A 151 2.58 -11.70 4.01
CA ASP A 151 3.01 -13.07 4.36
C ASP A 151 4.14 -13.05 5.41
N ASP A 152 5.13 -12.19 5.23
CA ASP A 152 6.20 -11.99 6.22
C ASP A 152 5.63 -11.48 7.56
N PHE A 153 4.69 -10.52 7.53
CA PHE A 153 4.03 -10.01 8.74
C PHE A 153 3.24 -11.11 9.47
N LEU A 154 2.42 -11.87 8.75
CA LEU A 154 1.61 -12.95 9.32
C LEU A 154 2.49 -14.07 9.87
N LYS A 155 3.61 -14.38 9.20
CA LYS A 155 4.59 -15.37 9.68
C LYS A 155 5.18 -14.97 11.04
N GLU A 156 5.54 -13.69 11.23
CA GLU A 156 6.04 -13.22 12.53
C GLU A 156 4.95 -13.22 13.60
N CYS A 157 3.70 -12.92 13.25
CA CYS A 157 2.58 -13.05 14.18
C CYS A 157 2.38 -14.51 14.61
N LEU A 158 2.40 -15.48 13.69
CA LEU A 158 2.27 -16.90 14.00
C LEU A 158 3.39 -17.41 14.91
N LYS A 159 4.63 -16.97 14.69
CA LYS A 159 5.75 -17.28 15.60
C LYS A 159 5.51 -16.71 17.00
N GLY A 160 4.98 -15.50 17.09
CA GLY A 160 4.56 -14.87 18.35
C GLY A 160 3.49 -15.66 19.07
N ALA A 161 2.43 -16.05 18.34
CA ALA A 161 1.33 -16.87 18.85
C ALA A 161 1.82 -18.20 19.44
N LEU A 162 2.72 -18.91 18.73
CA LEU A 162 3.33 -20.14 19.22
C LEU A 162 4.14 -19.92 20.51
N LYS A 163 4.93 -18.84 20.58
CA LYS A 163 5.71 -18.51 21.78
C LYS A 163 4.81 -18.18 22.98
N ASN A 164 3.65 -17.56 22.72
CA ASN A 164 2.67 -17.17 23.73
C ASN A 164 1.66 -18.27 24.07
N LYS A 165 1.75 -19.45 23.44
CA LYS A 165 0.82 -20.58 23.60
C LYS A 165 -0.63 -20.25 23.23
N GLU A 166 -0.80 -19.42 22.20
CA GLU A 166 -2.11 -19.15 21.59
C GLU A 166 -2.53 -20.23 20.58
N LEU A 167 -1.58 -21.07 20.13
CA LEU A 167 -1.72 -22.17 19.17
C LEU A 167 -1.19 -23.49 19.75
#